data_AF-A0A961XGS6-F1
#
_entry.id   AF-A0A961XGS6-F1
#
_cell.length_a   1.000
_cell.length_b   1.000
_cell.length_c   1.000
_cell.angle_alpha   90.00
_cell.angle_beta   90.00
_cell.angle_gamma   90.00
#
_symmetry.space_group_name_H-M   'P 1'
#
loop_
_entity.id
_entity.type
_entity.pdbx_description
1 polymer ?
#
loop_
_entity_poly.entity_id
_entity_poly.type
_entity_poly.pdbx_seq_one_letter_code
_entity_poly.pdbx_strand_id
1 'polypeptide(L)'
;MASMQNFDAEIEKTRQTVEEMKVKLEQSGVLLDKFAKAETIGEVDFDIENARIQDVLRQQGVMEGNIADLIIGLEDATNVFGSEFESMKSYTAMEKFIGIFSKQRMQRMRTERVRHMSLSSNLQELLSKSDKIVGILKGQKTALEARYTASESSLRKVLERRQGTMDTLQATQKRIEELNPALLDLENQIAASTNQKERAALESKRSELATEYNQMQAKEQELLAESQTLERY
;
A
#
# COMPACT_ATOMS: atom_id res chain seq x y z
N MET A 1 20.22 -32.19 2.37
CA MET A 1 19.32 -32.70 1.31
C MET A 1 17.85 -32.41 1.65
N ALA A 2 17.32 -32.82 2.80
CA ALA A 2 15.92 -32.51 3.19
C ALA A 2 15.63 -31.01 3.44
N SER A 3 16.60 -30.21 3.91
CA SER A 3 16.41 -28.77 4.15
C SER A 3 16.33 -27.93 2.86
N MET A 4 17.07 -28.30 1.80
CA MET A 4 17.09 -27.52 0.55
C MET A 4 15.86 -27.71 -0.34
N GLN A 5 15.21 -28.89 -0.29
CA GLN A 5 13.92 -29.12 -0.96
C GLN A 5 12.80 -28.30 -0.33
N ASN A 6 12.81 -28.17 1.00
CA ASN A 6 11.85 -27.32 1.70
C ASN A 6 12.06 -25.85 1.34
N PHE A 7 13.31 -25.44 1.16
CA PHE A 7 13.69 -24.08 0.78
C PHE A 7 13.19 -23.68 -0.62
N ASP A 8 13.24 -24.57 -1.61
CA ASP A 8 12.66 -24.28 -2.93
C ASP A 8 11.15 -24.09 -2.88
N ALA A 9 10.45 -24.88 -2.04
CA ALA A 9 9.02 -24.74 -1.83
C ALA A 9 8.66 -23.41 -1.16
N GLU A 10 9.47 -22.97 -0.18
CA GLU A 10 9.30 -21.68 0.49
C GLU A 10 9.56 -20.49 -0.45
N ILE A 11 10.59 -20.57 -1.31
CA ILE A 11 10.84 -19.56 -2.35
C ILE A 11 9.63 -19.45 -3.27
N GLU A 12 9.11 -20.58 -3.75
CA GLU A 12 8.00 -20.61 -4.68
C GLU A 12 6.68 -20.11 -4.05
N LYS A 13 6.40 -20.50 -2.81
CA LYS A 13 5.27 -19.99 -2.04
C LYS A 13 5.35 -18.47 -1.84
N THR A 14 6.53 -17.97 -1.52
CA THR A 14 6.78 -16.53 -1.36
C THR A 14 6.56 -15.79 -2.69
N ARG A 15 7.07 -16.34 -3.79
CA ARG A 15 6.84 -15.81 -5.14
C ARG A 15 5.36 -15.72 -5.49
N GLN A 16 4.58 -16.77 -5.20
CA GLN A 16 3.13 -16.78 -5.44
C GLN A 16 2.41 -15.72 -4.61
N THR A 17 2.77 -15.59 -3.32
CA THR A 17 2.20 -14.58 -2.43
C THR A 17 2.46 -13.15 -2.95
N VAL A 18 3.68 -12.89 -3.44
CA VAL A 18 4.05 -11.62 -4.06
C VAL A 18 3.18 -11.32 -5.29
N GLU A 19 2.94 -12.33 -6.12
CA GLU A 19 2.15 -12.17 -7.34
C GLU A 19 0.67 -11.94 -7.06
N GLU A 20 0.10 -12.67 -6.10
CA GLU A 20 -1.27 -12.43 -5.61
C GLU A 20 -1.42 -11.02 -5.04
N MET A 21 -0.41 -10.56 -4.29
CA MET A 21 -0.41 -9.20 -3.73
C MET A 21 -0.38 -8.15 -4.84
N LYS A 22 0.42 -8.33 -5.91
CA LYS A 22 0.43 -7.42 -7.06
C LYS A 22 -0.96 -7.30 -7.71
N VAL A 23 -1.63 -8.43 -7.94
CA VAL A 23 -2.98 -8.43 -8.52
C VAL A 23 -3.96 -7.66 -7.63
N LYS A 24 -3.91 -7.89 -6.32
CA LYS A 24 -4.78 -7.16 -5.37
C LYS A 24 -4.47 -5.67 -5.31
N LEU A 25 -3.19 -5.31 -5.44
CA LEU A 25 -2.71 -3.94 -5.48
C LEU A 25 -3.17 -3.20 -6.74
N GLU A 26 -3.06 -3.82 -7.92
CA GLU A 26 -3.53 -3.25 -9.18
C GLU A 26 -5.03 -2.95 -9.13
N GLN A 27 -5.81 -3.89 -8.61
CA GLN A 27 -7.24 -3.73 -8.45
C GLN A 27 -7.62 -2.64 -7.43
N SER A 28 -6.87 -2.49 -6.33
CA SER A 28 -7.04 -1.37 -5.37
C SER A 28 -6.70 -0.02 -6.03
N GLY A 29 -5.62 0.06 -6.83
CA GLY A 29 -5.26 1.28 -7.56
C GLY A 29 -6.36 1.78 -8.51
N VAL A 30 -7.05 0.88 -9.20
CA VAL A 30 -8.19 1.24 -10.07
C VAL A 30 -9.36 1.80 -9.26
N LEU A 31 -9.63 1.26 -8.07
CA LEU A 31 -10.71 1.74 -7.21
C LEU A 31 -10.36 3.09 -6.59
N LEU A 32 -9.14 3.28 -6.11
CA LEU A 32 -8.66 4.58 -5.60
C LEU A 32 -8.73 5.67 -6.68
N ASP A 33 -8.40 5.36 -7.94
CA ASP A 33 -8.54 6.33 -9.04
C ASP A 33 -10.03 6.61 -9.36
N LYS A 34 -10.92 5.63 -9.19
CA LYS A 34 -12.37 5.86 -9.26
C LYS A 34 -12.86 6.73 -8.12
N PHE A 35 -12.41 6.51 -6.88
CA PHE A 35 -12.75 7.36 -5.73
C PHE A 35 -12.23 8.79 -5.90
N ALA A 36 -11.01 8.96 -6.42
CA ALA A 36 -10.49 10.29 -6.71
C ALA A 36 -11.31 11.05 -7.78
N LYS A 37 -12.03 10.33 -8.66
CA LYS A 37 -12.77 10.90 -9.80
C LYS A 37 -14.29 10.95 -9.63
N ALA A 38 -14.87 10.17 -8.73
CA ALA A 38 -16.31 10.07 -8.59
C ALA A 38 -16.89 11.23 -7.76
N GLU A 39 -17.90 11.92 -8.30
CA GLU A 39 -18.57 13.04 -7.62
C GLU A 39 -19.43 12.58 -6.43
N THR A 40 -20.04 11.39 -6.51
CA THR A 40 -20.84 10.77 -5.45
C THR A 40 -20.30 9.38 -5.13
N ILE A 41 -19.82 9.17 -3.91
CA ILE A 41 -19.30 7.89 -3.45
C ILE A 41 -20.16 7.45 -2.26
N GLY A 42 -20.65 6.21 -2.30
CA GLY A 42 -21.39 5.62 -1.19
C GLY A 42 -20.44 5.19 -0.07
N GLU A 43 -20.87 5.37 1.18
CA GLU A 43 -20.14 4.99 2.40
C GLU A 43 -19.68 3.52 2.38
N VAL A 44 -20.49 2.63 1.77
CA VAL A 44 -20.21 1.20 1.62
C VAL A 44 -18.99 0.91 0.74
N ASP A 45 -18.75 1.72 -0.30
CA ASP A 45 -17.62 1.50 -1.20
C ASP A 45 -16.30 1.82 -0.48
N PHE A 46 -16.30 2.81 0.43
CA PHE A 46 -15.14 3.21 1.20
C PHE A 46 -14.71 2.14 2.23
N ASP A 47 -15.68 1.56 2.95
CA ASP A 47 -15.40 0.50 3.93
C ASP A 47 -14.84 -0.77 3.27
N ILE A 48 -15.36 -1.13 2.09
CA ILE A 48 -14.84 -2.25 1.30
C ILE A 48 -13.39 -2.00 0.89
N GLU A 49 -13.06 -0.79 0.43
CA GLU A 49 -11.70 -0.46 0.02
C GLU A 49 -10.74 -0.42 1.21
N ASN A 50 -11.17 0.12 2.35
CA ASN A 50 -10.35 0.09 3.56
C ASN A 50 -10.07 -1.35 4.00
N ALA A 51 -11.08 -2.23 4.03
CA ALA A 51 -10.89 -3.65 4.33
C ALA A 51 -9.91 -4.31 3.35
N ARG A 52 -10.01 -3.99 2.05
CA ARG A 52 -9.10 -4.49 1.01
C ARG A 52 -7.66 -4.01 1.21
N ILE A 53 -7.46 -2.74 1.55
CA ILE A 53 -6.14 -2.18 1.85
C ILE A 53 -5.54 -2.85 3.08
N GLN A 54 -6.34 -3.05 4.13
CA GLN A 54 -5.93 -3.78 5.32
C GLN A 54 -5.52 -5.23 4.99
N ASP A 55 -6.25 -5.90 4.10
CA ASP A 55 -5.89 -7.25 3.63
C ASP A 55 -4.54 -7.25 2.91
N VAL A 56 -4.29 -6.27 2.05
CA VAL A 56 -3.00 -6.11 1.37
C VAL A 56 -1.88 -5.87 2.38
N LEU A 57 -2.07 -5.00 3.37
CA LEU A 57 -1.07 -4.71 4.40
C LEU A 57 -0.76 -5.96 5.26
N ARG A 58 -1.79 -6.73 5.62
CA ARG A 58 -1.59 -8.01 6.33
C ARG A 58 -0.80 -9.01 5.49
N GLN A 59 -1.14 -9.14 4.20
CA GLN A 59 -0.41 -10.03 3.29
C GLN A 59 1.04 -9.57 3.08
N GLN A 60 1.29 -8.25 3.04
CA GLN A 60 2.63 -7.70 2.99
C GLN A 60 3.46 -8.12 4.21
N GLY A 61 2.91 -8.03 5.42
CA GLY A 61 3.62 -8.47 6.63
C GLY A 61 3.95 -9.96 6.65
N VAL A 62 3.04 -10.81 6.16
CA VAL A 62 3.29 -12.26 6.01
C VAL A 62 4.41 -12.52 4.99
N MET A 63 4.39 -11.81 3.87
CA MET A 63 5.42 -11.91 2.82
C MET A 63 6.79 -11.44 3.33
N GLU A 64 6.86 -10.32 4.05
CA GLU A 64 8.11 -9.81 4.65
C GLU A 64 8.70 -10.83 5.65
N GLY A 65 7.85 -11.46 6.46
CA GLY A 65 8.25 -12.56 7.34
C GLY A 65 8.82 -13.75 6.57
N ASN A 66 8.12 -14.22 5.52
CA ASN A 66 8.59 -15.33 4.69
C ASN A 66 9.94 -15.01 4.01
N ILE A 67 10.14 -13.78 3.54
CA ILE A 67 11.42 -13.37 2.95
C ILE A 67 12.53 -13.34 4.00
N ALA A 68 12.25 -12.87 5.21
CA ALA A 68 13.21 -12.90 6.31
C ALA A 68 13.63 -14.35 6.65
N ASP A 69 12.66 -15.27 6.73
CA ASP A 69 12.92 -16.69 6.95
C ASP A 69 13.77 -17.30 5.82
N LEU A 70 13.51 -16.92 4.56
CA LEU A 70 14.34 -17.31 3.42
C LEU A 70 15.77 -16.78 3.54
N ILE A 71 15.96 -15.53 3.94
CA ILE A 71 17.31 -14.95 4.12
C ILE A 71 18.06 -15.68 5.23
N ILE A 72 17.41 -15.96 6.37
CA ILE A 72 17.99 -16.70 7.49
C ILE A 72 18.34 -18.14 7.06
N GLY A 73 17.44 -18.83 6.36
CA GLY A 73 17.71 -20.18 5.87
C GLY A 73 18.87 -20.24 4.87
N LEU A 74 19.04 -19.19 4.05
CA LEU A 74 20.19 -19.05 3.16
C LEU A 74 21.48 -18.80 3.93
N GLU A 75 21.44 -18.00 5.00
CA GLU A 75 22.58 -17.77 5.90
C GLU A 75 23.01 -19.07 6.58
N ASP A 76 22.07 -19.84 7.13
CA ASP A 76 22.35 -21.15 7.73
C ASP A 76 22.98 -22.11 6.73
N ALA A 77 22.42 -22.18 5.52
CA ALA A 77 22.98 -23.04 4.47
C ALA A 77 24.38 -22.58 4.04
N THR A 78 24.64 -21.26 4.04
CA THR A 78 25.96 -20.68 3.79
C THR A 78 26.96 -21.01 4.90
N ASN A 79 26.53 -20.95 6.17
CA ASN A 79 27.36 -21.29 7.33
C ASN A 79 27.72 -22.78 7.34
N VAL A 80 26.77 -23.67 7.06
CA VAL A 80 27.02 -25.11 6.89
C VAL A 80 28.04 -25.33 5.77
N PHE A 81 27.84 -24.70 4.61
CA PHE A 81 28.79 -24.79 3.51
C PHE A 81 30.19 -24.28 3.90
N GLY A 82 30.28 -23.17 4.64
CA GLY A 82 31.54 -22.64 5.17
C GLY A 82 32.27 -23.66 6.05
N SER A 83 31.54 -24.33 6.95
CA SER A 83 32.10 -25.38 7.80
C SER A 83 32.57 -26.61 7.00
N GLU A 84 31.81 -27.03 5.97
CA GLU A 84 32.21 -28.10 5.05
C GLU A 84 33.49 -27.72 4.31
N PHE A 85 33.60 -26.47 3.83
CA PHE A 85 34.78 -25.97 3.15
C PHE A 85 36.02 -25.89 4.07
N GLU A 86 35.87 -25.48 5.32
CA GLU A 86 36.95 -25.49 6.30
C GLU A 86 37.44 -26.93 6.63
N SER A 87 36.51 -27.89 6.69
CA SER A 87 36.83 -29.31 6.88
C SER A 87 37.64 -29.91 5.72
N MET A 88 37.58 -29.30 4.53
CA MET A 88 38.38 -29.68 3.36
C MET A 88 39.80 -29.11 3.42
N LYS A 89 39.98 -27.94 4.03
CA LYS A 89 41.31 -27.35 4.23
C LYS A 89 42.14 -28.15 5.23
N SER A 90 41.51 -28.70 6.26
CA SER A 90 42.17 -29.45 7.33
C SER A 90 42.20 -30.96 7.09
N TYR A 91 43.10 -31.65 7.78
CA TYR A 91 43.10 -33.11 7.85
C TYR A 91 42.11 -33.58 8.92
N THR A 92 41.30 -34.57 8.58
CA THR A 92 40.41 -35.25 9.53
C THR A 92 41.22 -35.99 10.59
N ALA A 93 40.57 -36.34 11.71
CA ALA A 93 41.23 -37.11 12.77
C ALA A 93 41.83 -38.44 12.26
N MET A 94 41.11 -39.13 11.37
CA MET A 94 41.57 -40.38 10.76
C MET A 94 42.77 -40.17 9.81
N GLU A 95 42.77 -39.08 9.04
CA GLU A 95 43.90 -38.73 8.18
C GLU A 95 45.13 -38.32 8.99
N LYS A 96 44.94 -37.53 10.05
CA LYS A 96 46.01 -37.18 10.98
C LYS A 96 46.62 -38.44 11.60
N PHE A 97 45.79 -39.41 12.00
CA PHE A 97 46.23 -40.69 12.53
C PHE A 97 47.04 -41.50 11.51
N ILE A 98 46.54 -41.66 10.28
CA ILE A 98 47.28 -42.34 9.19
C ILE A 98 48.57 -41.58 8.84
N GLY A 99 48.56 -40.26 9.02
CA GLY A 99 49.71 -39.38 8.88
C GLY A 99 50.92 -39.70 9.73
N ILE A 100 50.69 -40.27 10.92
CA ILE A 100 51.75 -40.74 11.81
C ILE A 100 52.54 -41.87 11.14
N PHE A 101 51.86 -42.70 10.33
CA PHE A 101 52.44 -43.85 9.65
C PHE A 101 52.86 -43.57 8.19
N SER A 102 52.11 -42.74 7.47
CA SER A 102 52.38 -42.43 6.06
C SER A 102 51.82 -41.06 5.63
N LYS A 103 52.71 -40.09 5.41
CA LYS A 103 52.35 -38.76 4.88
C LYS A 103 51.75 -38.83 3.47
N GLN A 104 52.29 -39.72 2.61
CA GLN A 104 51.76 -39.89 1.25
C GLN A 104 50.34 -40.45 1.24
N ARG A 105 50.02 -41.39 2.14
CA ARG A 105 48.68 -41.97 2.23
C ARG A 105 47.68 -40.96 2.80
N MET A 106 48.08 -40.18 3.81
CA MET A 106 47.29 -39.06 4.33
C MET A 106 46.92 -38.06 3.22
N GLN A 107 47.89 -37.64 2.39
CA GLN A 107 47.64 -36.69 1.31
C GLN A 107 46.67 -37.24 0.25
N ARG A 108 46.82 -38.51 -0.15
CA ARG A 108 45.92 -39.15 -1.12
C ARG A 108 44.48 -39.24 -0.61
N MET A 109 44.28 -39.62 0.65
CA MET A 109 42.95 -39.67 1.27
C MET A 109 42.27 -38.30 1.29
N ARG A 110 43.04 -37.23 1.57
CA ARG A 110 42.51 -35.86 1.51
C ARG A 110 42.10 -35.50 0.10
N THR A 111 42.96 -35.78 -0.89
CA THR A 111 42.66 -35.49 -2.30
C THR A 111 41.41 -36.24 -2.77
N GLU A 112 41.24 -37.51 -2.38
CA GLU A 112 40.04 -38.29 -2.70
C GLU A 112 38.79 -37.70 -2.05
N ARG A 113 38.81 -37.39 -0.74
CA ARG A 113 37.66 -36.72 -0.09
C ARG A 113 37.30 -35.41 -0.77
N VAL A 114 38.29 -34.55 -0.98
CA VAL A 114 38.10 -33.22 -1.59
C VAL A 114 37.54 -33.34 -3.00
N ARG A 115 37.95 -34.35 -3.77
CA ARG A 115 37.46 -34.60 -5.13
C ARG A 115 36.02 -35.13 -5.16
N HIS A 116 35.60 -35.88 -4.14
CA HIS A 116 34.25 -36.44 -4.04
C HIS A 116 33.23 -35.48 -3.41
N MET A 117 33.66 -34.38 -2.79
CA MET A 117 32.76 -33.31 -2.33
C MET A 117 32.42 -32.36 -3.48
N SER A 118 31.14 -32.25 -3.82
CA SER A 118 30.62 -31.42 -4.92
C SER A 118 30.54 -29.93 -4.56
N LEU A 119 31.71 -29.29 -4.39
CA LEU A 119 31.80 -27.91 -3.88
C LEU A 119 31.18 -26.88 -4.82
N SER A 120 31.45 -27.00 -6.12
CA SER A 120 30.96 -26.06 -7.13
C SER A 120 29.44 -26.14 -7.30
N SER A 121 28.87 -27.36 -7.23
CA SER A 121 27.43 -27.58 -7.35
C SER A 121 26.67 -26.95 -6.18
N ASN A 122 27.15 -27.15 -4.94
CA ASN A 122 26.48 -26.62 -3.74
C ASN A 122 26.55 -25.08 -3.68
N LEU A 123 27.69 -24.48 -4.05
CA LEU A 123 27.80 -23.02 -4.15
C LEU A 123 26.89 -22.45 -5.23
N GLN A 124 26.85 -23.09 -6.40
CA GLN A 124 26.00 -22.64 -7.50
C GLN A 124 24.53 -22.70 -7.14
N GLU A 125 24.11 -23.71 -6.37
CA GLU A 125 22.75 -23.82 -5.85
C GLU A 125 22.42 -22.71 -4.84
N LEU A 126 23.31 -22.42 -3.88
CA LEU A 126 23.14 -21.30 -2.94
C LEU A 126 23.05 -19.95 -3.65
N LEU A 127 23.94 -19.71 -4.62
CA LEU A 127 23.93 -18.49 -5.43
C LEU A 127 22.63 -18.38 -6.23
N SER A 128 22.18 -19.47 -6.87
CA SER A 128 20.91 -19.46 -7.61
C SER A 128 19.71 -19.17 -6.71
N LYS A 129 19.67 -19.74 -5.50
CA LYS A 129 18.61 -19.46 -4.52
C LYS A 129 18.67 -18.02 -4.02
N SER A 130 19.86 -17.49 -3.75
CA SER A 130 20.09 -16.08 -3.42
C SER A 130 19.59 -15.14 -4.51
N ASP A 131 19.94 -15.43 -5.77
CA ASP A 131 19.51 -14.62 -6.93
C ASP A 131 17.99 -14.61 -7.09
N LYS A 132 17.31 -15.74 -6.82
CA LYS A 132 15.84 -15.80 -6.80
C LYS A 132 15.24 -14.90 -5.73
N ILE A 133 15.77 -14.95 -4.50
CA ILE A 133 15.30 -14.10 -3.38
C ILE A 133 15.54 -12.62 -3.70
N VAL A 134 16.71 -12.26 -4.22
CA VAL A 134 17.01 -10.90 -4.68
C VAL A 134 16.05 -10.48 -5.80
N GLY A 135 15.71 -11.39 -6.72
CA GLY A 135 14.71 -11.15 -7.76
C GLY A 135 13.32 -10.83 -7.19
N ILE A 136 12.87 -11.58 -6.18
CA ILE A 136 11.61 -11.32 -5.46
C ILE A 136 11.64 -9.94 -4.80
N LEU A 137 12.71 -9.63 -4.06
CA LEU A 137 12.90 -8.33 -3.39
C LEU A 137 12.90 -7.16 -4.36
N LYS A 138 13.58 -7.29 -5.50
CA LYS A 138 13.58 -6.27 -6.56
C LYS A 138 12.18 -6.07 -7.14
N GLY A 139 11.48 -7.16 -7.44
CA GLY A 139 10.09 -7.10 -7.93
C GLY A 139 9.15 -6.43 -6.94
N GLN A 140 9.30 -6.75 -5.65
CA GLN A 140 8.53 -6.11 -4.57
C GLN A 140 8.84 -4.61 -4.48
N LYS A 141 10.12 -4.23 -4.52
CA LYS A 141 10.52 -2.82 -4.49
C LYS A 141 9.87 -2.03 -5.63
N THR A 142 9.93 -2.53 -6.86
CA THR A 142 9.31 -1.85 -8.02
C THR A 142 7.79 -1.72 -7.86
N ALA A 143 7.11 -2.75 -7.37
CA ALA A 143 5.66 -2.68 -7.13
C ALA A 143 5.32 -1.65 -6.03
N LEU A 144 6.12 -1.60 -4.96
CA LEU A 144 5.93 -0.65 -3.86
C LEU A 144 6.17 0.80 -4.30
N GLU A 145 7.23 1.04 -5.09
CA GLU A 145 7.52 2.36 -5.66
C GLU A 145 6.38 2.84 -6.56
N ALA A 146 5.86 1.98 -7.44
CA ALA A 146 4.73 2.31 -8.31
C ALA A 146 3.47 2.67 -7.50
N ARG A 147 3.17 1.89 -6.44
CA ARG A 147 2.05 2.18 -5.54
C ARG A 147 2.24 3.50 -4.82
N TYR A 148 3.43 3.75 -4.27
CA TYR A 148 3.73 4.98 -3.56
C TYR A 148 3.43 6.20 -4.43
N THR A 149 3.94 6.23 -5.67
CA THR A 149 3.68 7.32 -6.62
C THR A 149 2.19 7.46 -6.95
N ALA A 150 1.48 6.35 -7.18
CA ALA A 150 0.05 6.38 -7.47
C ALA A 150 -0.78 6.90 -6.28
N SER A 151 -0.52 6.39 -5.07
CA SER A 151 -1.18 6.82 -3.84
C SER A 151 -0.90 8.28 -3.52
N GLU A 152 0.34 8.74 -3.69
CA GLU A 152 0.69 10.16 -3.51
C GLU A 152 -0.10 11.05 -4.48
N SER A 153 -0.19 10.66 -5.75
CA SER A 153 -0.99 11.39 -6.75
C SER A 153 -2.47 11.45 -6.38
N SER A 154 -3.07 10.33 -5.97
CA SER A 154 -4.48 10.31 -5.56
C SER A 154 -4.72 11.13 -4.30
N LEU A 155 -3.83 11.06 -3.31
CA LEU A 155 -3.93 11.86 -2.08
C LEU A 155 -3.88 13.36 -2.39
N ARG A 156 -2.98 13.79 -3.27
CA ARG A 156 -2.91 15.20 -3.70
C ARG A 156 -4.23 15.67 -4.32
N LYS A 157 -4.84 14.86 -5.22
CA LYS A 157 -6.14 15.19 -5.83
C LYS A 157 -7.25 15.31 -4.80
N VAL A 158 -7.28 14.40 -3.81
CA VAL A 158 -8.27 14.44 -2.72
C VAL A 158 -8.09 15.69 -1.86
N LEU A 159 -6.85 16.05 -1.53
CA LEU A 159 -6.56 17.28 -0.78
C LEU A 159 -6.96 18.54 -1.57
N GLU A 160 -6.66 18.60 -2.86
CA GLU A 160 -7.09 19.70 -3.73
C GLU A 160 -8.62 19.81 -3.82
N ARG A 161 -9.32 18.68 -3.98
CA ARG A 161 -10.78 18.63 -4.01
C ARG A 161 -11.36 19.08 -2.67
N ARG A 162 -10.82 18.58 -1.55
CA ARG A 162 -11.23 18.99 -0.21
C ARG A 162 -11.08 20.49 -0.01
N GLN A 163 -9.95 21.06 -0.43
CA GLN A 163 -9.75 22.50 -0.37
C GLN A 163 -10.82 23.26 -1.18
N GLY A 164 -11.09 22.85 -2.42
CA GLY A 164 -12.12 23.46 -3.24
C GLY A 164 -13.55 23.34 -2.66
N THR A 165 -13.89 22.18 -2.09
CA THR A 165 -15.16 21.96 -1.37
C THR A 165 -15.25 22.87 -0.14
N MET A 166 -14.17 23.02 0.65
CA MET A 166 -14.13 23.94 1.79
C MET A 166 -14.30 25.40 1.38
N ASP A 167 -13.62 25.84 0.32
CA ASP A 167 -13.74 27.20 -0.18
C ASP A 167 -15.18 27.49 -0.66
N THR A 168 -15.79 26.52 -1.35
CA THR A 168 -17.18 26.63 -1.81
C THR A 168 -18.17 26.59 -0.66
N LEU A 169 -17.92 25.78 0.36
CA LEU A 169 -18.73 25.69 1.58
C LEU A 169 -18.69 27.02 2.33
N GLN A 170 -17.50 27.60 2.52
CA GLN A 170 -17.33 28.89 3.18
C GLN A 170 -18.04 30.02 2.40
N ALA A 171 -17.94 30.03 1.07
CA ALA A 171 -18.65 30.99 0.24
C ALA A 171 -20.18 30.83 0.33
N THR A 172 -20.67 29.58 0.38
CA THR A 172 -22.09 29.26 0.52
C THR A 172 -22.61 29.70 1.88
N GLN A 173 -21.89 29.41 2.97
CA GLN A 173 -22.20 29.85 4.33
C GLN A 173 -22.27 31.37 4.43
N LYS A 174 -21.28 32.06 3.88
CA LYS A 174 -21.27 33.53 3.84
C LYS A 174 -22.50 34.08 3.10
N ARG A 175 -22.89 33.45 1.98
CA ARG A 175 -24.08 33.86 1.22
C ARG A 175 -25.37 33.64 2.02
N ILE A 176 -25.50 32.53 2.73
CA ILE A 176 -26.62 32.25 3.65
C ILE A 176 -26.69 33.32 4.75
N GLU A 177 -25.55 33.68 5.34
CA GLU A 177 -25.45 34.74 6.36
C GLU A 177 -25.85 36.12 5.82
N GLU A 178 -25.56 36.43 4.56
CA GLU A 178 -25.98 37.67 3.88
C GLU A 178 -27.48 37.68 3.53
N LEU A 179 -28.05 36.53 3.15
CA LEU A 179 -29.46 36.40 2.78
C LEU A 179 -30.40 36.53 3.98
N ASN A 180 -30.00 36.04 5.16
CA ASN A 180 -30.78 36.14 6.40
C ASN A 180 -31.25 37.58 6.73
N PRO A 181 -30.36 38.59 6.85
CA PRO A 181 -30.77 39.96 7.15
C PRO A 181 -31.53 40.60 5.98
N ALA A 182 -31.20 40.28 4.73
CA ALA A 182 -31.91 40.81 3.56
C ALA A 182 -33.38 40.34 3.50
N LEU A 183 -33.63 39.07 3.84
CA LEU A 183 -34.98 38.53 3.97
C LEU A 183 -35.75 39.19 5.11
N LEU A 184 -35.11 39.39 6.27
CA LEU A 184 -35.73 40.03 7.43
C LEU A 184 -36.06 41.51 7.16
N ASP A 185 -35.18 42.23 6.46
CA ASP A 185 -35.43 43.61 6.05
C ASP A 185 -36.60 43.71 5.05
N LEU A 186 -36.67 42.80 4.08
CA LEU A 186 -37.83 42.70 3.17
C LEU A 186 -39.13 42.39 3.92
N GLU A 187 -39.12 41.50 4.90
CA GLU A 187 -40.29 41.22 5.74
C GLU A 187 -40.75 42.46 6.52
N ASN A 188 -39.81 43.22 7.08
CA ASN A 188 -40.11 44.49 7.77
C ASN A 188 -40.67 45.53 6.80
N GLN A 189 -40.11 45.67 5.58
CA GLN A 189 -40.61 46.59 4.56
C GLN A 189 -42.00 46.20 4.06
N ILE A 190 -42.27 44.90 3.87
CA ILE A 190 -43.60 44.38 3.51
C ILE A 190 -44.62 44.70 4.61
N ALA A 191 -44.23 44.53 5.88
CA ALA A 191 -45.09 44.83 7.03
C ALA A 191 -45.38 46.34 7.17
N ALA A 192 -44.43 47.19 6.81
CA ALA A 192 -44.57 48.65 6.86
C ALA A 192 -45.29 49.27 5.63
N SER A 193 -45.34 48.56 4.49
CA SER A 193 -45.93 49.10 3.26
C SER A 193 -47.46 49.07 3.29
N THR A 194 -48.06 50.23 3.04
CA THR A 194 -49.52 50.40 2.92
C THR A 194 -50.01 50.40 1.46
N ASN A 195 -49.09 50.45 0.49
CA ASN A 195 -49.41 50.44 -0.94
C ASN A 195 -49.39 49.02 -1.51
N GLN A 196 -50.52 48.56 -2.04
CA GLN A 196 -50.67 47.19 -2.53
C GLN A 196 -49.75 46.84 -3.71
N LYS A 197 -49.42 47.80 -4.57
CA LYS A 197 -48.52 47.56 -5.71
C LYS A 197 -47.06 47.43 -5.26
N GLU A 198 -46.65 48.23 -4.29
CA GLU A 198 -45.32 48.19 -3.70
C GLU A 198 -45.12 46.90 -2.89
N ARG A 199 -46.12 46.53 -2.08
CA ARG A 199 -46.14 45.27 -1.34
C ARG A 199 -45.98 44.05 -2.26
N ALA A 200 -46.72 43.99 -3.37
CA ALA A 200 -46.60 42.89 -4.33
C ALA A 200 -45.19 42.79 -4.93
N ALA A 201 -44.52 43.92 -5.20
CA ALA A 201 -43.15 43.92 -5.70
C ALA A 201 -42.14 43.43 -4.65
N LEU A 202 -42.33 43.81 -3.38
CA LEU A 202 -41.49 43.35 -2.27
C LEU A 202 -41.70 41.85 -1.98
N GLU A 203 -42.95 41.36 -2.05
CA GLU A 203 -43.27 39.94 -1.90
C GLU A 203 -42.62 39.09 -3.00
N SER A 204 -42.58 39.58 -4.26
CA SER A 204 -41.86 38.93 -5.35
C SER A 204 -40.36 38.80 -5.06
N LYS A 205 -39.70 39.90 -4.65
CA LYS A 205 -38.27 39.91 -4.30
C LYS A 205 -37.96 38.99 -3.12
N ARG A 206 -38.83 38.97 -2.10
CA ARG A 206 -38.70 38.06 -0.96
C ARG A 206 -38.79 36.61 -1.41
N SER A 207 -39.71 36.27 -2.31
CA SER A 207 -39.83 34.92 -2.85
C SER A 207 -38.58 34.47 -3.61
N GLU A 208 -37.99 35.37 -4.40
CA GLU A 208 -36.73 35.11 -5.13
C GLU A 208 -35.58 34.82 -4.15
N LEU A 209 -35.38 35.69 -3.15
CA LEU A 209 -34.32 35.52 -2.15
C LEU A 209 -34.55 34.31 -1.23
N ALA A 210 -35.81 33.98 -0.91
CA ALA A 210 -36.13 32.79 -0.13
C ALA A 210 -35.85 31.50 -0.93
N THR A 211 -36.06 31.54 -2.24
CA THR A 211 -35.70 30.43 -3.14
C THR A 211 -34.18 30.26 -3.18
N GLU A 212 -33.43 31.35 -3.35
CA GLU A 212 -31.96 31.33 -3.30
C GLU A 212 -31.45 30.81 -1.96
N TYR A 213 -32.02 31.25 -0.84
CA TYR A 213 -31.66 30.79 0.50
C TYR A 213 -31.82 29.28 0.66
N ASN A 214 -32.97 28.73 0.27
CA ASN A 214 -33.23 27.29 0.36
C ASN A 214 -32.27 26.48 -0.53
N GLN A 215 -31.95 26.98 -1.73
CA GLN A 215 -30.95 26.36 -2.61
C GLN A 215 -29.56 26.36 -1.97
N MET A 216 -29.15 27.48 -1.36
CA MET A 216 -27.86 27.57 -0.69
C MET A 216 -27.78 26.66 0.54
N GLN A 217 -28.85 26.55 1.34
CA GLN A 217 -28.91 25.59 2.45
C GLN A 217 -28.79 24.13 1.97
N ALA A 218 -29.49 23.77 0.90
CA ALA A 218 -29.38 22.41 0.34
C ALA A 218 -27.95 22.13 -0.13
N LYS A 219 -27.33 23.11 -0.81
CA LYS A 219 -25.94 23.04 -1.26
C LYS A 219 -24.95 22.95 -0.10
N GLU A 220 -25.18 23.65 1.01
CA GLU A 220 -24.36 23.55 2.21
C GLU A 220 -24.35 22.12 2.77
N GLN A 221 -25.52 21.48 2.88
CA GLN A 221 -25.62 20.09 3.35
C GLN A 221 -24.89 19.12 2.42
N GLU A 222 -24.99 19.31 1.10
CA GLU A 222 -24.28 18.51 0.11
C GLU A 222 -22.76 18.65 0.28
N LEU A 223 -22.24 19.88 0.38
CA LEU A 223 -20.81 20.16 0.54
C LEU A 223 -20.26 19.64 1.87
N LEU A 224 -21.06 19.68 2.95
CA LEU A 224 -20.70 19.08 4.23
C LEU A 224 -20.57 17.55 4.14
N ALA A 225 -21.52 16.89 3.47
CA ALA A 225 -21.46 15.45 3.26
C ALA A 225 -20.26 15.05 2.38
N GLU A 226 -19.98 15.83 1.32
CA GLU A 226 -18.81 15.64 0.47
C GLU A 226 -17.52 15.80 1.27
N SER A 227 -17.40 16.86 2.07
CA SER A 227 -16.23 17.10 2.93
C SER A 227 -15.96 15.94 3.89
N GLN A 228 -17.01 15.44 4.56
CA GLN A 228 -16.87 14.32 5.49
C GLN A 228 -16.37 13.06 4.78
N THR A 229 -16.82 12.84 3.54
CA THR A 229 -16.37 11.72 2.72
C THR A 229 -14.90 11.88 2.34
N LEU A 230 -14.49 13.08 1.92
CA LEU A 230 -13.10 13.39 1.57
C LEU A 230 -12.14 13.34 2.76
N GLU A 231 -12.63 13.63 3.98
CA GLU A 231 -11.84 13.56 5.20
C GLU A 231 -11.56 12.12 5.67
N ARG A 232 -12.41 11.16 5.28
CA ARG A 232 -12.20 9.75 5.61
C ARG A 232 -11.12 9.09 4.75
N TYR A 233 -10.85 9.62 3.55
CA TYR A 233 -9.86 9.14 2.58
C TYR A 233 -8.41 9.28 3.09
#